data_AF-A0A2J6ICE7-F1
#
_entry.id   AF-A0A2J6ICE7-F1
#
_cell.length_a   1.000
_cell.length_b   1.000
_cell.length_c   1.000
_cell.angle_alpha   90.00
_cell.angle_beta   90.00
_cell.angle_gamma   90.00
#
_symmetry.space_group_name_H-M   'P 1'
#
loop_
_entity.id
_entity.type
_entity.pdbx_description
1 polymer ?
#
loop_
_entity_poly.entity_id
_entity_poly.type
_entity_poly.pdbx_seq_one_letter_code
_entity_poly.pdbx_strand_id
1 'polypeptide(L)'
;MEYLSKTDYIIDKLKDEELDKIVISRISPMELHSDFNYLSFIENTIKKYPKAFTYFLYSEETGIWAGATTEILFKKTDDYYETNSVAGTQLLSNYKKNKTWGEKEIEEQRLVSYYIEKLLSEIGIKEYETIGHDTITAGNIVHLKTVFKIKTSVLNQNIAKVIKGLHPTPAVCGLPKARAYHMIEAAEVHKRELYTGFLGPWNFNNESQLFVNLRCAKFVNNKALFYVGGGLTAQSDAKAEWQETVNKSKTLLSVIEKL
;
A
#
# COMPACT_ATOMS: atom_id res chain seq x y z
N MET A 1 -4.67 -8.29 21.89
CA MET A 1 -4.34 -9.72 22.01
C MET A 1 -4.70 -10.50 20.75
N GLU A 2 -5.88 -10.27 20.14
CA GLU A 2 -6.32 -11.01 18.94
C GLU A 2 -5.46 -10.82 17.68
N TYR A 3 -4.96 -9.61 17.40
CA TYR A 3 -4.08 -9.39 16.23
C TYR A 3 -2.78 -10.20 16.35
N LEU A 4 -2.12 -10.17 17.50
CA LEU A 4 -0.82 -10.86 17.69
C LEU A 4 -0.96 -12.37 17.52
N SER A 5 -1.97 -12.99 18.15
CA SER A 5 -2.20 -14.43 18.03
C SER A 5 -2.53 -14.85 16.58
N LYS A 6 -3.25 -14.02 15.83
CA LYS A 6 -3.53 -14.27 14.41
C LYS A 6 -2.28 -14.13 13.56
N THR A 7 -1.47 -13.11 13.82
CA THR A 7 -0.18 -12.90 13.15
C THR A 7 0.74 -14.09 13.37
N ASP A 8 0.86 -14.58 14.61
CA ASP A 8 1.67 -15.77 14.93
C ASP A 8 1.19 -17.01 14.17
N TYR A 9 -0.13 -17.27 14.18
CA TYR A 9 -0.71 -18.37 13.41
C TYR A 9 -0.42 -18.28 11.90
N ILE A 10 -0.50 -17.08 11.32
CA ILE A 10 -0.23 -16.86 9.91
C ILE A 10 1.25 -17.01 9.58
N ILE A 11 2.13 -16.57 10.48
CA ILE A 11 3.58 -16.79 10.36
C ILE A 11 3.90 -18.29 10.33
N ASP A 12 3.23 -19.10 11.14
CA ASP A 12 3.42 -20.56 11.10
C ASP A 12 2.95 -21.16 9.76
N LYS A 13 1.85 -20.67 9.20
CA LYS A 13 1.40 -21.05 7.85
C LYS A 13 2.38 -20.65 6.74
N LEU A 14 3.08 -19.52 6.89
CA LEU A 14 4.15 -19.11 5.98
C LEU A 14 5.37 -20.04 6.07
N LYS A 15 5.68 -20.57 7.26
CA LYS A 15 6.77 -21.54 7.46
C LYS A 15 6.45 -22.92 6.88
N ASP A 16 5.18 -23.30 6.83
CA ASP A 16 4.70 -24.52 6.17
C ASP A 16 4.77 -24.43 4.62
N GLU A 17 5.35 -23.37 4.05
CA GLU A 17 5.45 -23.07 2.61
C GLU A 17 4.09 -23.04 1.89
N GLU A 18 3.02 -22.82 2.64
CA GLU A 18 1.68 -22.66 2.08
C GLU A 18 1.55 -21.33 1.32
N LEU A 19 2.29 -20.31 1.75
CA LEU A 19 2.32 -18.93 1.25
C LEU A 19 3.76 -18.42 1.32
N ASP A 20 4.17 -17.59 0.36
CA ASP A 20 5.46 -16.88 0.42
C ASP A 20 5.33 -15.56 1.20
N LYS A 21 4.18 -14.91 1.05
CA LYS A 21 3.90 -13.60 1.63
C LYS A 21 2.40 -13.39 1.83
N ILE A 22 2.02 -12.68 2.88
CA ILE A 22 0.65 -12.22 3.10
C ILE A 22 0.64 -10.89 3.84
N VAL A 23 -0.30 -10.03 3.53
CA VAL A 23 -0.49 -8.73 4.17
C VAL A 23 -1.79 -8.79 4.94
N ILE A 24 -1.69 -8.69 6.25
CA ILE A 24 -2.87 -8.55 7.11
C ILE A 24 -3.00 -7.12 7.61
N SER A 25 -4.21 -6.75 7.97
CA SER A 25 -4.57 -5.42 8.38
C SER A 25 -5.42 -5.41 9.64
N ARG A 26 -5.62 -4.20 10.15
CA ARG A 26 -6.48 -3.91 11.29
C ARG A 26 -7.02 -2.50 11.17
N ILE A 27 -8.08 -2.24 11.93
CA ILE A 27 -8.60 -0.90 12.13
C ILE A 27 -8.05 -0.34 13.44
N SER A 28 -7.63 0.92 13.42
CA SER A 28 -7.30 1.72 14.60
C SER A 28 -8.35 2.83 14.71
N PRO A 29 -9.35 2.72 15.60
CA PRO A 29 -10.35 3.76 15.77
C PRO A 29 -9.81 4.95 16.58
N MET A 30 -10.32 6.15 16.30
CA MET A 30 -10.15 7.36 17.11
C MET A 30 -11.48 8.10 17.18
N GLU A 31 -11.89 8.50 18.38
CA GLU A 31 -13.03 9.40 18.57
C GLU A 31 -12.65 10.80 18.08
N LEU A 32 -13.54 11.43 17.33
CA LEU A 32 -13.41 12.79 16.88
C LEU A 32 -14.06 13.73 17.88
N HIS A 33 -13.44 14.88 18.12
CA HIS A 33 -14.06 15.95 18.88
C HIS A 33 -15.34 16.43 18.18
N SER A 34 -16.32 16.92 18.95
CA SER A 34 -17.62 17.36 18.42
C SER A 34 -17.52 18.54 17.46
N ASP A 35 -16.43 19.31 17.54
CA ASP A 35 -16.08 20.45 16.70
C ASP A 35 -15.08 20.09 15.59
N PHE A 36 -14.85 18.80 15.31
CA PHE A 36 -13.93 18.36 14.27
C PHE A 36 -14.29 18.95 12.90
N ASN A 37 -13.33 19.68 12.31
CA ASN A 37 -13.51 20.36 11.04
C ASN A 37 -12.79 19.60 9.90
N TYR A 38 -13.59 19.01 9.00
CA TYR A 38 -13.09 18.27 7.84
C TYR A 38 -12.25 19.11 6.88
N LEU A 39 -12.57 20.39 6.71
CA LEU A 39 -11.79 21.29 5.86
C LEU A 39 -10.40 21.53 6.44
N SER A 40 -10.32 21.86 7.74
CA SER A 40 -9.04 22.02 8.45
C SER A 40 -8.20 20.73 8.42
N PHE A 41 -8.85 19.56 8.54
CA PHE A 41 -8.19 18.27 8.39
C PHE A 41 -7.55 18.09 7.01
N ILE A 42 -8.28 18.38 5.93
CA ILE A 42 -7.74 18.23 4.57
C ILE A 42 -6.64 19.25 4.28
N GLU A 43 -6.82 20.52 4.67
CA GLU A 43 -5.78 21.54 4.50
C GLU A 43 -4.49 21.18 5.24
N ASN A 44 -4.60 20.70 6.48
CA ASN A 44 -3.44 20.27 7.26
C ASN A 44 -2.79 19.01 6.68
N THR A 45 -3.57 18.09 6.12
CA THR A 45 -3.05 16.89 5.44
C THR A 45 -2.25 17.27 4.20
N ILE A 46 -2.78 18.15 3.34
CA ILE A 46 -2.11 18.64 2.13
C ILE A 46 -0.79 19.34 2.49
N LYS A 47 -0.82 20.26 3.48
CA LYS A 47 0.36 20.99 3.94
C LYS A 47 1.45 20.05 4.48
N LYS A 48 1.06 19.00 5.21
CA LYS A 48 1.99 18.07 5.84
C LYS A 48 2.56 17.04 4.88
N TYR A 49 1.80 16.63 3.87
CA TYR A 49 2.17 15.59 2.92
C TYR A 49 2.12 16.08 1.46
N PRO A 50 2.94 17.08 1.09
CA PRO A 50 2.88 17.71 -0.23
C PRO A 50 3.26 16.80 -1.40
N LYS A 51 3.87 15.63 -1.12
CA LYS A 51 4.22 14.61 -2.11
C LYS A 51 3.21 13.47 -2.20
N ALA A 52 2.20 13.44 -1.33
CA ALA A 52 1.18 12.42 -1.32
C ALA A 52 -0.01 12.85 -2.19
N PHE A 53 -0.63 11.87 -2.84
CA PHE A 53 -1.98 12.03 -3.35
C PHE A 53 -2.92 12.10 -2.15
N THR A 54 -3.35 13.32 -1.84
CA THR A 54 -4.31 13.60 -0.77
C THR A 54 -5.70 13.70 -1.35
N TYR A 55 -6.67 13.04 -0.73
CA TYR A 55 -8.05 13.04 -1.19
C TYR A 55 -9.03 13.12 -0.02
N PHE A 56 -10.23 13.61 -0.34
CA PHE A 56 -11.44 13.50 0.47
C PHE A 56 -12.57 13.08 -0.47
N LEU A 57 -13.20 11.95 -0.19
CA LEU A 57 -14.26 11.40 -1.05
C LEU A 57 -15.47 11.01 -0.22
N TYR A 58 -16.63 11.18 -0.82
CA TYR A 58 -17.91 10.73 -0.31
C TYR A 58 -18.63 9.93 -1.39
N SER A 59 -19.20 8.80 -1.01
CA SER A 59 -20.24 8.13 -1.78
C SER A 59 -21.31 7.59 -0.84
N GLU A 60 -22.53 7.39 -1.35
CA GLU A 60 -23.60 6.78 -0.57
C GLU A 60 -23.25 5.35 -0.11
N GLU A 61 -22.48 4.62 -0.93
CA GLU A 61 -22.12 3.22 -0.66
C GLU A 61 -21.02 3.09 0.40
N THR A 62 -20.00 3.95 0.36
CA THR A 62 -18.78 3.81 1.18
C THR A 62 -18.64 4.83 2.30
N GLY A 63 -19.48 5.88 2.29
CA GLY A 63 -19.41 6.99 3.22
C GLY A 63 -18.21 7.90 2.94
N ILE A 64 -17.75 8.58 3.99
CA ILE A 64 -16.64 9.53 3.89
C ILE A 64 -15.31 8.81 4.08
N TRP A 65 -14.40 9.01 3.13
CA TRP A 65 -13.02 8.55 3.23
C TRP A 65 -12.05 9.69 2.93
N ALA A 66 -10.90 9.64 3.58
CA ALA A 66 -9.78 10.50 3.23
C ALA A 66 -8.47 9.73 3.33
N GLY A 67 -7.46 10.17 2.59
CA GLY A 67 -6.16 9.52 2.59
C GLY A 67 -5.05 10.41 2.09
N ALA A 68 -3.82 10.01 2.40
CA ALA A 68 -2.58 10.61 1.93
C ALA A 68 -1.62 9.50 1.50
N THR A 69 -1.82 8.99 0.27
CA THR A 69 -1.04 7.86 -0.27
C THR A 69 0.06 8.34 -1.21
N THR A 70 1.21 7.67 -1.18
CA THR A 70 2.34 7.93 -2.09
C THR A 70 2.61 6.77 -3.04
N GLU A 71 1.89 5.65 -2.88
CA GLU A 71 2.18 4.42 -3.60
C GLU A 71 1.42 4.40 -4.93
N ILE A 72 2.13 4.71 -6.01
CA ILE A 72 1.58 4.67 -7.36
C ILE A 72 1.41 3.21 -7.77
N LEU A 73 0.16 2.83 -8.07
CA LEU A 73 -0.16 1.57 -8.73
C LEU A 73 0.18 1.65 -10.23
N PHE A 74 -0.24 2.75 -10.86
CA PHE A 74 -0.18 2.93 -12.30
C PHE A 74 -0.13 4.42 -12.66
N LYS A 75 0.74 4.80 -13.58
CA LYS A 75 0.82 6.17 -14.10
C LYS A 75 0.94 6.14 -15.62
N LYS A 76 0.31 7.10 -16.29
CA LYS A 76 0.44 7.37 -17.71
C LYS A 76 1.08 8.74 -17.90
N THR A 77 2.15 8.79 -18.70
CA THR A 77 2.68 10.00 -19.33
C THR A 77 2.42 9.92 -20.84
N ASP A 78 2.90 10.90 -21.61
CA ASP A 78 2.76 10.87 -23.07
C ASP A 78 3.50 9.66 -23.69
N ASP A 79 4.75 9.42 -23.27
CA ASP A 79 5.62 8.41 -23.88
C ASP A 79 5.57 7.03 -23.21
N TYR A 80 5.23 6.98 -21.92
CA TYR A 80 5.32 5.74 -21.13
C TYR A 80 4.17 5.59 -20.14
N TYR A 81 3.91 4.33 -19.81
CA TYR A 81 3.22 3.93 -18.60
C TYR A 81 4.23 3.46 -17.56
N GLU A 82 3.94 3.75 -16.30
CA GLU A 82 4.78 3.38 -15.15
C GLU A 82 3.97 2.58 -14.14
N THR A 83 4.55 1.50 -13.62
CA THR A 83 4.12 0.84 -12.38
C THR A 83 5.31 0.61 -11.48
N ASN A 84 5.09 0.52 -10.17
CA ASN A 84 6.16 0.40 -9.20
C ASN A 84 6.01 -0.88 -8.40
N SER A 85 7.12 -1.58 -8.22
CA SER A 85 7.31 -2.52 -7.12
C SER A 85 7.81 -1.73 -5.91
N VAL A 86 7.03 -1.70 -4.82
CA VAL A 86 7.40 -1.07 -3.55
C VAL A 86 7.15 -2.07 -2.42
N ALA A 87 8.21 -2.55 -1.81
CA ALA A 87 8.21 -3.42 -0.64
C ALA A 87 9.58 -3.34 0.05
N GLY A 88 9.74 -4.02 1.20
CA GLY A 88 10.91 -3.85 2.04
C GLY A 88 10.90 -2.50 2.76
N THR A 89 10.62 -2.51 4.06
CA THR A 89 10.47 -1.29 4.86
C THR A 89 11.51 -1.27 5.98
N GLN A 90 12.20 -0.15 6.16
CA GLN A 90 13.04 0.09 7.33
C GLN A 90 12.81 1.49 7.90
N LEU A 91 13.12 1.67 9.19
CA LEU A 91 13.19 3.01 9.78
C LEU A 91 14.27 3.84 9.10
N LEU A 92 13.95 5.09 8.76
CA LEU A 92 14.89 6.02 8.14
C LEU A 92 16.15 6.23 9.00
N SER A 93 16.02 6.20 10.33
CA SER A 93 17.15 6.28 11.25
C SER A 93 18.12 5.10 11.10
N ASN A 94 17.59 3.89 10.94
CA ASN A 94 18.39 2.68 10.79
C ASN A 94 19.09 2.67 9.43
N TYR A 95 18.36 3.00 8.36
CA TYR A 95 18.93 3.10 7.03
C TYR A 95 20.00 4.20 6.93
N LYS A 96 19.80 5.36 7.55
CA LYS A 96 20.84 6.41 7.57
C LYS A 96 22.13 5.97 8.27
N LYS A 97 22.02 5.12 9.29
CA LYS A 97 23.17 4.62 10.05
C LYS A 97 23.95 3.57 9.28
N ASN A 98 23.26 2.60 8.69
CA ASN A 98 23.89 1.42 8.08
C ASN A 98 24.00 1.50 6.56
N LYS A 99 23.10 2.26 5.91
CA LYS A 99 22.93 2.37 4.45
C LYS A 99 22.82 1.03 3.73
N THR A 100 22.25 0.04 4.40
CA THR A 100 22.09 -1.33 3.90
C THR A 100 20.67 -1.82 4.14
N TRP A 101 20.23 -2.75 3.31
CA TRP A 101 18.96 -3.46 3.42
C TRP A 101 19.19 -4.86 4.00
N GLY A 102 18.26 -5.33 4.83
CA GLY A 102 18.29 -6.70 5.34
C GLY A 102 17.80 -7.69 4.29
N GLU A 103 18.11 -8.96 4.49
CA GLU A 103 17.70 -10.05 3.59
C GLU A 103 16.18 -10.14 3.45
N LYS A 104 15.45 -9.96 4.57
CA LYS A 104 13.98 -9.91 4.60
C LYS A 104 13.43 -8.85 3.64
N GLU A 105 13.92 -7.61 3.74
CA GLU A 105 13.42 -6.50 2.93
C GLU A 105 13.77 -6.65 1.45
N ILE A 106 14.95 -7.21 1.14
CA ILE A 106 15.36 -7.51 -0.24
C ILE A 106 14.45 -8.59 -0.84
N GLU A 107 14.16 -9.66 -0.09
CA GLU A 107 13.29 -10.74 -0.57
C GLU A 107 11.85 -10.24 -0.77
N GLU A 108 11.31 -9.45 0.16
CA GLU A 108 10.00 -8.82 -0.02
C GLU A 108 9.90 -7.99 -1.31
N GLN A 109 10.95 -7.20 -1.63
CA GLN A 109 11.03 -6.41 -2.85
C GLN A 109 11.14 -7.28 -4.10
N ARG A 110 11.93 -8.35 -4.03
CA ARG A 110 12.13 -9.30 -5.12
C ARG A 110 10.83 -9.99 -5.49
N LEU A 111 10.04 -10.45 -4.51
CA LEU A 111 8.76 -11.11 -4.74
C LEU A 111 7.75 -10.21 -5.47
N VAL A 112 7.69 -8.93 -5.10
CA VAL A 112 6.79 -7.97 -5.77
C VAL A 112 7.28 -7.65 -7.18
N SER A 113 8.58 -7.49 -7.39
CA SER A 113 9.16 -7.23 -8.72
C SER A 113 8.93 -8.42 -9.65
N TYR A 114 9.22 -9.64 -9.19
CA TYR A 114 9.01 -10.88 -9.94
C TYR A 114 7.53 -11.07 -10.33
N TYR A 115 6.61 -10.70 -9.43
CA TYR A 115 5.18 -10.74 -9.73
C TYR A 115 4.81 -9.83 -10.91
N ILE A 116 5.34 -8.60 -10.96
CA ILE A 116 5.08 -7.66 -12.06
C ILE A 116 5.69 -8.19 -13.36
N GLU A 117 6.92 -8.71 -13.34
CA GLU A 117 7.56 -9.31 -14.52
C GLU A 117 6.75 -10.46 -15.10
N LYS A 118 6.28 -11.37 -14.23
CA LYS A 118 5.43 -12.49 -14.62
C LYS A 118 4.12 -12.02 -15.23
N LEU A 119 3.47 -11.03 -14.61
CA LEU A 119 2.24 -10.43 -15.12
C LEU A 119 2.43 -9.83 -16.52
N LEU A 120 3.49 -9.05 -16.72
CA LEU A 120 3.78 -8.44 -18.03
C LEU A 120 4.03 -9.50 -19.09
N SER A 121 4.80 -10.54 -18.76
CA SER A 121 5.06 -11.69 -19.63
C SER A 121 3.78 -12.43 -20.03
N GLU A 122 2.88 -12.71 -19.07
CA GLU A 122 1.59 -13.38 -19.31
C GLU A 122 0.65 -12.57 -20.22
N ILE A 123 0.74 -11.24 -20.18
CA ILE A 123 -0.02 -10.34 -21.04
C ILE A 123 0.66 -10.14 -22.42
N GLY A 124 1.86 -10.68 -22.60
CA GLY A 124 2.65 -10.59 -23.84
C GLY A 124 3.50 -9.33 -23.95
N ILE A 125 3.69 -8.59 -22.87
CA ILE A 125 4.53 -7.39 -22.82
C ILE A 125 5.96 -7.81 -22.44
N LYS A 126 6.85 -7.82 -23.43
CA LYS A 126 8.28 -8.15 -23.24
C LYS A 126 9.20 -6.93 -23.26
N GLU A 127 8.71 -5.81 -23.80
CA GLU A 127 9.47 -4.57 -23.94
C GLU A 127 9.11 -3.60 -22.82
N TYR A 128 9.95 -3.59 -21.78
CA TYR A 128 9.89 -2.62 -20.69
C TYR A 128 11.30 -2.33 -20.15
N GLU A 129 11.46 -1.16 -19.54
CA GLU A 129 12.67 -0.76 -18.83
C GLU A 129 12.41 -0.84 -17.33
N THR A 130 13.40 -1.30 -16.56
CA THR A 130 13.36 -1.26 -15.10
C THR A 130 14.37 -0.27 -14.56
N ILE A 131 13.95 0.57 -13.62
CA ILE A 131 14.81 1.53 -12.90
C ILE A 131 14.75 1.21 -11.40
N GLY A 132 15.87 0.83 -10.79
CA GLY A 132 15.99 0.44 -9.38
C GLY A 132 17.36 -0.19 -9.08
N HIS A 133 17.65 -0.73 -7.88
CA HIS A 133 16.85 -0.75 -6.63
C HIS A 133 17.02 0.56 -5.86
N ASP A 134 16.13 1.52 -6.10
CA ASP A 134 16.21 2.83 -5.46
C ASP A 134 15.63 2.78 -4.04
N THR A 135 16.08 3.72 -3.20
CA THR A 135 15.51 3.93 -1.87
C THR A 135 14.67 5.19 -1.84
N ILE A 136 13.37 5.05 -1.59
CA ILE A 136 12.45 6.18 -1.44
C ILE A 136 12.16 6.44 0.04
N THR A 137 12.01 7.71 0.41
CA THR A 137 11.66 8.12 1.78
C THR A 137 10.19 8.50 1.88
N ALA A 138 9.48 7.94 2.87
CA ALA A 138 8.09 8.26 3.18
C ALA A 138 7.94 8.57 4.67
N GLY A 139 8.13 9.83 5.05
CA GLY A 139 8.11 10.23 6.46
C GLY A 139 9.33 9.69 7.22
N ASN A 140 9.10 8.88 8.25
CA ASN A 140 10.16 8.29 9.10
C ASN A 140 10.61 6.90 8.66
N ILE A 141 10.13 6.40 7.52
CA ILE A 141 10.51 5.12 6.94
C ILE A 141 11.05 5.29 5.53
N VAL A 142 11.80 4.28 5.08
CA VAL A 142 12.27 4.13 3.71
C VAL A 142 11.75 2.84 3.10
N HIS A 143 11.58 2.83 1.78
CA HIS A 143 11.19 1.65 1.01
C HIS A 143 12.15 1.40 -0.15
N LEU A 144 12.35 0.13 -0.50
CA LEU A 144 12.92 -0.23 -1.79
C LEU A 144 11.89 0.04 -2.89
N LYS A 145 12.37 0.46 -4.05
CA LYS A 145 11.55 0.75 -5.21
C LYS A 145 12.21 0.29 -6.50
N THR A 146 11.42 -0.36 -7.35
CA THR A 146 11.74 -0.64 -8.74
C THR A 146 10.61 -0.08 -9.61
N VAL A 147 10.93 0.79 -10.56
CA VAL A 147 10.00 1.35 -11.55
C VAL A 147 10.04 0.49 -12.79
N PHE A 148 8.87 0.12 -13.32
CA PHE A 148 8.71 -0.53 -14.61
C PHE A 148 8.12 0.49 -15.59
N LYS A 149 8.87 0.82 -16.65
CA LYS A 149 8.43 1.73 -17.72
C LYS A 149 8.10 0.95 -18.98
N ILE A 150 6.90 1.14 -19.50
CA ILE A 150 6.39 0.47 -20.69
C ILE A 150 5.98 1.53 -21.69
N LYS A 151 6.48 1.48 -22.93
CA LYS A 151 6.11 2.48 -23.96
C LYS A 151 4.61 2.51 -24.19
N THR A 152 4.05 3.71 -24.40
CA THR A 152 2.62 3.90 -24.66
C THR A 152 2.13 3.06 -25.85
N SER A 153 2.94 2.97 -26.91
CA SER A 153 2.65 2.17 -28.10
C SER A 153 2.52 0.67 -27.84
N VAL A 154 3.18 0.15 -26.80
CA VAL A 154 3.15 -1.27 -26.42
C VAL A 154 1.95 -1.56 -25.52
N LEU A 155 1.63 -0.65 -24.59
CA LEU A 155 0.64 -0.94 -23.54
C LEU A 155 -0.80 -0.60 -23.90
N ASN A 156 -1.05 0.35 -24.81
CA ASN A 156 -2.37 0.97 -24.99
C ASN A 156 -3.55 -0.02 -25.14
N GLN A 157 -3.33 -1.17 -25.78
CA GLN A 157 -4.36 -2.19 -25.99
C GLN A 157 -4.59 -3.11 -24.78
N ASN A 158 -3.68 -3.09 -23.80
CA ASN A 158 -3.66 -4.01 -22.66
C ASN A 158 -3.71 -3.28 -21.29
N ILE A 159 -3.92 -1.97 -21.25
CA ILE A 159 -3.95 -1.17 -20.01
C ILE A 159 -4.87 -1.79 -18.96
N ALA A 160 -6.12 -2.11 -19.35
CA ALA A 160 -7.10 -2.68 -18.43
C ALA A 160 -6.66 -4.06 -17.89
N LYS A 161 -5.99 -4.88 -18.71
CA LYS A 161 -5.44 -6.17 -18.28
C LYS A 161 -4.30 -5.98 -17.28
N VAL A 162 -3.41 -5.02 -17.54
CA VAL A 162 -2.31 -4.71 -16.63
C VAL A 162 -2.82 -4.16 -15.30
N ILE A 163 -3.75 -3.19 -15.29
CA ILE A 163 -4.31 -2.68 -14.03
C ILE A 163 -5.03 -3.78 -13.23
N LYS A 164 -5.85 -4.61 -13.91
CA LYS A 164 -6.51 -5.76 -13.26
C LYS A 164 -5.52 -6.80 -12.73
N GLY A 165 -4.42 -7.01 -13.44
CA GLY A 165 -3.36 -7.91 -12.98
C GLY A 165 -2.60 -7.34 -11.78
N LEU A 166 -2.26 -6.05 -11.83
CA LEU A 166 -1.55 -5.36 -10.77
C LEU A 166 -2.37 -5.34 -9.48
N HIS A 167 -3.67 -5.09 -9.53
CA HIS A 167 -4.48 -4.99 -8.31
C HIS A 167 -5.14 -6.32 -7.89
N PRO A 168 -5.09 -6.71 -6.61
CA PRO A 168 -4.11 -6.24 -5.61
C PRO A 168 -2.73 -6.81 -5.90
N THR A 169 -1.68 -6.03 -5.63
CA THR A 169 -0.28 -6.49 -5.74
C THR A 169 0.05 -7.35 -4.50
N PRO A 170 1.14 -8.14 -4.52
CA PRO A 170 1.64 -8.78 -3.31
C PRO A 170 2.08 -7.79 -2.22
N ALA A 171 2.19 -6.49 -2.51
CA ALA A 171 2.48 -5.45 -1.52
C ALA A 171 1.29 -5.17 -0.58
N VAL A 172 0.06 -5.50 -0.99
CA VAL A 172 -1.16 -5.28 -0.20
C VAL A 172 -2.04 -6.52 -0.01
N CYS A 173 -1.77 -7.60 -0.74
CA CYS A 173 -2.43 -8.89 -0.59
C CYS A 173 -1.44 -9.98 -0.17
N GLY A 174 -0.75 -10.62 -1.11
CA GLY A 174 0.22 -11.67 -0.80
C GLY A 174 0.54 -12.52 -2.02
N LEU A 175 1.28 -13.60 -1.81
CA LEU A 175 1.73 -14.52 -2.83
C LEU A 175 1.72 -15.97 -2.27
N PRO A 176 1.11 -16.94 -2.98
CA PRO A 176 0.23 -16.80 -4.15
C PRO A 176 -1.05 -15.98 -3.89
N LYS A 177 -1.44 -15.12 -4.84
CA LYS A 177 -2.51 -14.10 -4.66
C LYS A 177 -3.84 -14.69 -4.16
N ALA A 178 -4.35 -15.73 -4.82
CA ALA A 178 -5.67 -16.30 -4.50
C ALA A 178 -5.71 -16.88 -3.08
N ARG A 179 -4.66 -17.61 -2.67
CA ARG A 179 -4.56 -18.18 -1.34
C ARG A 179 -4.42 -17.11 -0.27
N ALA A 180 -3.57 -16.10 -0.52
CA ALA A 180 -3.42 -14.97 0.38
C ALA A 180 -4.74 -14.22 0.56
N TYR A 181 -5.50 -13.99 -0.52
CA TYR A 181 -6.81 -13.35 -0.48
C TYR A 181 -7.80 -14.12 0.42
N HIS A 182 -7.96 -15.42 0.22
CA HIS A 182 -8.86 -16.25 1.05
C HIS A 182 -8.42 -16.29 2.52
N MET A 183 -7.12 -16.34 2.79
CA MET A 183 -6.62 -16.31 4.16
C MET A 183 -6.85 -14.94 4.82
N ILE A 184 -6.71 -13.84 4.07
CA ILE A 184 -7.04 -12.49 4.55
C ILE A 184 -8.52 -12.42 4.93
N GLU A 185 -9.42 -12.89 4.06
CA GLU A 185 -10.87 -12.90 4.35
C GLU A 185 -11.21 -13.73 5.58
N ALA A 186 -10.51 -14.85 5.81
CA ALA A 186 -10.74 -15.69 6.98
C ALA A 186 -10.13 -15.11 8.28
N ALA A 187 -9.01 -14.38 8.18
CA ALA A 187 -8.27 -13.89 9.35
C ALA A 187 -8.78 -12.53 9.85
N GLU A 188 -9.14 -11.62 8.94
CA GLU A 188 -9.56 -10.27 9.28
C GLU A 188 -11.02 -10.22 9.75
N VAL A 189 -11.26 -9.57 10.89
CA VAL A 189 -12.61 -9.39 11.46
C VAL A 189 -13.31 -8.13 10.94
N HIS A 190 -12.65 -7.39 10.05
CA HIS A 190 -13.16 -6.19 9.42
C HIS A 190 -13.15 -6.35 7.89
N LYS A 191 -14.01 -5.58 7.22
CA LYS A 191 -13.95 -5.45 5.76
C LYS A 191 -12.97 -4.34 5.41
N ARG A 192 -12.12 -4.56 4.41
CA ARG A 192 -11.19 -3.51 3.93
C ARG A 192 -11.90 -2.36 3.20
N GLU A 193 -13.05 -2.62 2.59
CA GLU A 193 -13.79 -1.63 1.81
C GLU A 193 -12.88 -0.94 0.77
N LEU A 194 -12.62 0.37 0.89
CA LEU A 194 -11.72 1.08 -0.02
C LEU A 194 -10.23 0.90 0.31
N TYR A 195 -9.89 0.43 1.52
CA TYR A 195 -8.50 0.21 1.91
C TYR A 195 -7.85 -0.89 1.06
N THR A 196 -6.60 -0.67 0.64
CA THR A 196 -5.85 -1.50 -0.32
C THR A 196 -6.41 -1.59 -1.74
N GLY A 197 -7.56 -0.94 -2.00
CA GLY A 197 -8.04 -0.63 -3.35
C GLY A 197 -7.10 0.32 -4.10
N PHE A 198 -7.57 0.95 -5.17
CA PHE A 198 -6.85 2.03 -5.81
C PHE A 198 -7.76 3.16 -6.25
N LEU A 199 -7.21 4.36 -6.36
CA LEU A 199 -7.91 5.56 -6.76
C LEU A 199 -6.95 6.58 -7.36
N GLY A 200 -7.50 7.57 -8.07
CA GLY A 200 -6.75 8.69 -8.57
C GLY A 200 -7.33 9.23 -9.87
N PRO A 201 -6.77 10.33 -10.41
CA PRO A 201 -7.18 10.87 -11.69
C PRO A 201 -7.01 9.84 -12.81
N TRP A 202 -8.05 9.71 -13.64
CA TRP A 202 -8.07 8.85 -14.81
C TRP A 202 -8.41 9.66 -16.06
N ASN A 203 -7.49 9.67 -17.02
CA ASN A 203 -7.56 10.47 -18.25
C ASN A 203 -7.89 11.96 -18.03
N PHE A 204 -7.44 12.53 -16.91
CA PHE A 204 -7.58 13.95 -16.65
C PHE A 204 -6.46 14.69 -17.37
N ASN A 205 -6.79 15.56 -18.34
CA ASN A 205 -5.82 16.23 -19.21
C ASN A 205 -4.83 15.26 -19.90
N ASN A 206 -5.34 14.12 -20.39
CA ASN A 206 -4.56 13.03 -21.00
C ASN A 206 -3.59 12.28 -20.05
N GLU A 207 -3.47 12.71 -18.79
CA GLU A 207 -2.71 12.04 -17.76
C GLU A 207 -3.58 11.10 -16.94
N SER A 208 -2.97 10.03 -16.41
CA SER A 208 -3.62 9.15 -15.45
C SER A 208 -2.62 8.81 -14.37
N GLN A 209 -3.05 8.86 -13.11
CA GLN A 209 -2.22 8.46 -12.00
C GLN A 209 -3.09 7.80 -10.93
N LEU A 210 -2.98 6.49 -10.84
CA LEU A 210 -3.68 5.66 -9.87
C LEU A 210 -2.73 5.29 -8.75
N PHE A 211 -3.22 5.41 -7.53
CA PHE A 211 -2.51 5.12 -6.31
C PHE A 211 -3.19 3.99 -5.56
N VAL A 212 -2.40 3.13 -4.93
CA VAL A 212 -2.93 2.16 -3.97
C VAL A 212 -3.46 2.92 -2.76
N ASN A 213 -4.68 2.60 -2.32
CA ASN A 213 -5.34 3.31 -1.24
C ASN A 213 -4.81 2.87 0.13
N LEU A 214 -3.70 3.48 0.54
CA LEU A 214 -3.05 3.28 1.82
C LEU A 214 -3.04 4.59 2.61
N ARG A 215 -2.72 4.51 3.91
CA ARG A 215 -2.70 5.68 4.81
C ARG A 215 -4.00 6.48 4.70
N CYS A 216 -5.10 5.76 4.84
CA CYS A 216 -6.46 6.29 4.71
C CYS A 216 -7.29 6.01 5.96
N ALA A 217 -8.38 6.76 6.09
CA ALA A 217 -9.34 6.63 7.17
C ALA A 217 -10.77 6.73 6.61
N LYS A 218 -11.67 5.95 7.21
CA LYS A 218 -13.12 6.11 7.04
C LYS A 218 -13.67 6.93 8.20
N PHE A 219 -14.53 7.90 7.91
CA PHE A 219 -15.18 8.73 8.91
C PHE A 219 -16.63 8.27 9.08
N VAL A 220 -17.00 7.85 10.28
CA VAL A 220 -18.32 7.28 10.59
C VAL A 220 -18.63 7.46 12.08
N ASN A 221 -19.86 7.86 12.42
CA ASN A 221 -20.34 7.96 13.81
C ASN A 221 -19.37 8.70 14.76
N ASN A 222 -18.90 9.89 14.36
CA ASN A 222 -17.90 10.70 15.08
C ASN A 222 -16.57 9.97 15.34
N LYS A 223 -16.22 9.00 14.49
CA LYS A 223 -14.94 8.27 14.56
C LYS A 223 -14.18 8.39 13.26
N ALA A 224 -12.86 8.47 13.36
CA ALA A 224 -11.95 8.13 12.29
C ALA A 224 -11.48 6.68 12.48
N LEU A 225 -11.76 5.83 11.50
CA LEU A 225 -11.31 4.45 11.44
C LEU A 225 -10.08 4.38 10.52
N PHE A 226 -8.88 4.34 11.11
CA PHE A 226 -7.64 4.24 10.35
C PHE A 226 -7.38 2.80 9.94
N TYR A 227 -7.23 2.55 8.64
CA TYR A 227 -6.89 1.23 8.13
C TYR A 227 -5.37 1.12 7.94
N VAL A 228 -4.79 0.09 8.56
CA VAL A 228 -3.34 -0.14 8.54
C VAL A 228 -3.03 -1.62 8.44
N GLY A 229 -1.93 -1.97 7.76
CA GLY A 229 -1.53 -3.35 7.56
C GLY A 229 -0.01 -3.51 7.47
N GLY A 230 0.43 -4.74 7.70
CA GLY A 230 1.82 -5.17 7.70
C GLY A 230 1.99 -6.40 6.80
N GLY A 231 3.10 -6.43 6.07
CA GLY A 231 3.45 -7.59 5.25
C GLY A 231 4.18 -8.62 6.10
N LEU A 232 3.70 -9.86 6.05
CA LEU A 232 4.25 -10.99 6.78
C LEU A 232 4.99 -11.91 5.82
N THR A 233 6.17 -12.36 6.26
CA THR A 233 6.92 -13.47 5.68
C THR A 233 7.20 -14.50 6.78
N ALA A 234 7.74 -15.67 6.43
CA ALA A 234 8.11 -16.70 7.41
C ALA A 234 9.13 -16.20 8.47
N GLN A 235 9.83 -15.10 8.20
CA GLN A 235 10.81 -14.46 9.07
C GLN A 235 10.23 -13.31 9.92
N SER A 236 8.95 -12.99 9.79
CA SER A 236 8.32 -11.90 10.55
C SER A 236 8.22 -12.21 12.05
N ASP A 237 8.25 -11.15 12.87
CA ASP A 237 7.96 -11.19 14.30
C ASP A 237 6.66 -10.43 14.58
N ALA A 238 5.67 -11.08 15.20
CA ALA A 238 4.34 -10.51 15.35
C ALA A 238 4.32 -9.17 16.12
N LYS A 239 5.23 -8.98 17.09
CA LYS A 239 5.31 -7.73 17.86
C LYS A 239 5.91 -6.60 17.03
N ALA A 240 6.94 -6.87 16.26
CA ALA A 240 7.54 -5.92 15.33
C ALA A 240 6.52 -5.48 14.27
N GLU A 241 5.77 -6.43 13.69
CA GLU A 241 4.74 -6.16 12.69
C GLU A 241 3.58 -5.34 13.28
N TRP A 242 3.17 -5.64 14.51
CA TRP A 242 2.21 -4.79 15.23
C TRP A 242 2.75 -3.35 15.36
N GLN A 243 4.00 -3.18 15.79
CA GLN A 243 4.60 -1.86 15.95
C GLN A 243 4.71 -1.11 14.62
N GLU A 244 4.95 -1.82 13.51
CA GLU A 244 4.91 -1.26 12.17
C GLU A 244 3.52 -0.71 11.82
N THR A 245 2.44 -1.46 12.07
CA THR A 245 1.08 -0.96 11.83
C THR A 245 0.75 0.28 12.66
N VAL A 246 1.23 0.34 13.92
CA VAL A 246 1.11 1.53 14.79
C VAL A 246 1.86 2.72 14.20
N ASN A 247 3.03 2.51 13.62
CA ASN A 247 3.77 3.59 12.96
C ASN A 247 3.09 4.06 11.67
N LYS A 248 2.49 3.15 10.90
CA LYS A 248 1.74 3.49 9.68
C LYS A 248 0.47 4.32 9.98
N SER A 249 -0.21 4.10 11.12
CA SER A 249 -1.41 4.87 11.47
C SER A 249 -1.10 6.34 11.78
N LYS A 250 0.12 6.63 12.26
CA LYS A 250 0.55 7.98 12.63
C LYS A 250 0.46 8.99 11.49
N THR A 251 0.47 8.57 10.22
CA THR A 251 0.37 9.49 9.07
C THR A 251 -0.86 10.39 9.17
N LEU A 252 -2.06 9.82 9.23
CA LEU A 252 -3.27 10.64 9.37
C LEU A 252 -3.59 10.98 10.82
N LEU A 253 -3.29 10.08 11.77
CA LEU A 253 -3.56 10.30 13.20
C LEU A 253 -2.95 11.61 13.71
N SER A 254 -1.69 11.87 13.36
CA SER A 254 -0.98 13.09 13.81
C SER A 254 -1.42 14.38 13.09
N VAL A 255 -2.37 14.30 12.16
CA VAL A 255 -3.11 15.45 11.63
C VAL A 255 -4.36 15.70 12.46
N ILE A 256 -5.09 14.62 12.80
CA ILE A 256 -6.32 14.69 13.61
C ILE A 256 -6.03 15.09 15.05
N GLU A 257 -4.98 14.59 15.70
CA GLU A 257 -4.61 14.94 17.09
C GLU A 257 -4.35 16.44 17.33
N LYS A 258 -4.28 17.24 16.27
CA LYS A 258 -4.07 18.69 16.33
C LYS A 258 -5.35 19.49 16.07
N LEU A 259 -6.49 18.81 15.93
CA LEU A 259 -7.80 19.34 15.59
C LEU A 259 -8.82 18.88 16.63
#